data_AF-A0A2M9K1F0-F1
#
_entry.id   AF-A0A2M9K1F0-F1
#
_cell.length_a   1.000
_cell.length_b   1.000
_cell.length_c   1.000
_cell.angle_alpha   90.00
_cell.angle_beta   90.00
_cell.angle_gamma   90.00
#
_symmetry.space_group_name_H-M   'P 1'
#
loop_
_entity.id
_entity.type
_entity.pdbx_description
1 polymer ?
#
loop_
_entity_poly.entity_id
_entity_poly.type
_entity_poly.pdbx_seq_one_letter_code
_entity_poly.pdbx_strand_id
1 'polypeptide(L)'
;MPESSERGRNPDNGSDTPAVPPIAYGTDSGVAAVADPGVPLPHASAAITLEVAPVQTQTLSQTGAARQSAQGAPAPDTDGEALPAVPQQRGPENHPDSDPPDDPADAPLTSGAAELPEPEPEPGPESETEPREAGPRPPVALLLDTVEAETPEPPASRSRTDTGGPSSDLFRQYLREIGRIPLLTAAEEVDLARKVEAGLFAEEKLTGTPDPDSQLAIDLDKLVVMGRMAKRRLIEANLRLVVSVAKRYVGRGLTMLDLVQEGNLGLIRAVEKFDYARGYKFSTYATWWIRQAMSRALADQARTIRVPVHVVELINRVVRVQRRMLQERGYEPTPEEVAAHLELAPERVSEVLRLAQEPVSLHAPVGEEDDVALGDLIEDGDATSPVESAAFLLLRQHLEAVLSTLGERERKVVQLRYGLADGRPRTLEEIGRIFGVTRERIRQIESKTLNKLRDHAFADQLRGYLD
;
A
#
# COMPACT_ATOMS: atom_id res chain seq x y z
N MET A 1 19.38 -2.15 -76.25
CA MET A 1 20.27 -1.01 -76.51
C MET A 1 19.69 0.19 -75.80
N PRO A 2 20.45 0.89 -74.94
CA PRO A 2 21.61 0.38 -74.17
C PRO A 2 21.55 0.90 -72.70
N GLU A 3 22.27 0.43 -71.67
CA GLU A 3 23.36 -0.56 -71.44
C GLU A 3 22.99 -1.34 -70.14
N SER A 4 22.94 -2.68 -70.07
CA SER A 4 24.01 -3.71 -70.13
C SER A 4 24.74 -3.98 -68.79
N SER A 5 24.60 -5.23 -68.30
CA SER A 5 25.66 -6.10 -67.71
C SER A 5 26.42 -5.67 -66.43
N GLU A 6 27.07 -6.52 -65.61
CA GLU A 6 27.22 -7.99 -65.40
C GLU A 6 27.67 -8.17 -63.92
N ARG A 7 27.27 -9.19 -63.14
CA ARG A 7 27.74 -10.59 -63.04
C ARG A 7 29.24 -10.80 -62.65
N GLY A 8 29.48 -11.38 -61.47
CA GLY A 8 30.74 -12.04 -61.05
C GLY A 8 31.31 -11.53 -59.71
N ARG A 9 31.97 -12.33 -58.85
CA ARG A 9 32.19 -13.80 -58.82
C ARG A 9 32.68 -14.22 -57.40
N ASN A 10 32.31 -15.40 -56.91
CA ASN A 10 33.00 -16.16 -55.82
C ASN A 10 34.35 -16.74 -56.36
N PRO A 11 35.27 -17.38 -55.57
CA PRO A 11 35.08 -18.24 -54.37
C PRO A 11 36.12 -17.94 -53.24
N ASP A 12 36.50 -18.75 -52.23
CA ASP A 12 36.53 -20.20 -51.91
C ASP A 12 36.32 -20.39 -50.38
N ASN A 13 35.57 -21.37 -49.84
CA ASN A 13 35.68 -22.85 -49.86
C ASN A 13 36.57 -23.39 -48.71
N GLY A 14 36.05 -24.33 -47.90
CA GLY A 14 36.75 -24.91 -46.74
C GLY A 14 35.84 -25.29 -45.57
N SER A 15 35.18 -26.44 -45.65
CA SER A 15 34.60 -27.10 -44.48
C SER A 15 35.71 -27.75 -43.63
N ASP A 16 35.49 -27.85 -42.32
CA ASP A 16 35.39 -29.17 -41.63
C ASP A 16 35.32 -28.98 -40.11
N THR A 17 34.16 -29.33 -39.54
CA THR A 17 34.03 -29.78 -38.14
C THR A 17 34.54 -31.22 -38.06
N PRO A 18 35.13 -31.68 -36.94
CA PRO A 18 34.27 -32.15 -35.84
C PRO A 18 34.82 -31.95 -34.41
N ALA A 19 33.93 -32.08 -33.43
CA ALA A 19 34.23 -32.07 -32.00
C ALA A 19 34.33 -33.49 -31.41
N VAL A 20 35.33 -33.75 -30.55
CA VAL A 20 35.53 -34.97 -29.73
C VAL A 20 36.51 -34.61 -28.57
N PRO A 21 36.61 -35.32 -27.43
CA PRO A 21 35.62 -35.64 -26.37
C PRO A 21 36.08 -35.20 -24.94
N PRO A 22 35.35 -35.49 -23.85
CA PRO A 22 35.82 -35.34 -22.45
C PRO A 22 36.45 -36.64 -21.89
N ILE A 23 36.99 -36.63 -20.64
CA ILE A 23 36.89 -37.68 -19.55
C ILE A 23 38.05 -37.70 -18.50
N ALA A 24 37.66 -37.81 -17.21
CA ALA A 24 38.30 -38.47 -16.03
C ALA A 24 39.62 -38.05 -15.33
N TYR A 25 39.47 -37.85 -14.00
CA TYR A 25 40.21 -38.38 -12.82
C TYR A 25 41.76 -38.34 -12.70
N GLY A 26 42.21 -37.94 -11.50
CA GLY A 26 43.54 -38.23 -10.95
C GLY A 26 43.70 -37.68 -9.53
N THR A 27 44.00 -38.54 -8.55
CA THR A 27 44.09 -38.21 -7.11
C THR A 27 45.52 -38.31 -6.57
N ASP A 28 45.74 -37.60 -5.45
CA ASP A 28 46.57 -38.01 -4.30
C ASP A 28 48.07 -37.58 -4.21
N SER A 29 48.54 -37.54 -2.95
CA SER A 29 49.91 -37.49 -2.43
C SER A 29 50.70 -36.17 -2.47
N GLY A 30 51.09 -35.68 -1.28
CA GLY A 30 51.94 -34.50 -1.07
C GLY A 30 53.18 -34.78 -0.22
N VAL A 31 53.88 -33.73 0.24
CA VAL A 31 54.98 -33.81 1.22
C VAL A 31 54.91 -32.61 2.19
N ALA A 32 55.16 -32.84 3.47
CA ALA A 32 55.11 -31.84 4.53
C ALA A 32 56.48 -31.19 4.81
N ALA A 33 56.48 -29.95 5.32
CA ALA A 33 57.64 -29.31 5.92
C ALA A 33 57.28 -28.67 7.28
N VAL A 34 58.15 -28.92 8.25
CA VAL A 34 58.06 -28.72 9.70
C VAL A 34 57.88 -27.25 10.14
N ALA A 35 57.29 -27.04 11.31
CA ALA A 35 57.00 -25.74 11.93
C ALA A 35 58.02 -25.33 13.02
N ASP A 36 58.07 -24.02 13.35
CA ASP A 36 58.29 -23.48 14.70
C ASP A 36 57.77 -22.01 14.76
N PRO A 37 57.59 -21.33 15.92
CA PRO A 37 56.34 -20.61 16.18
C PRO A 37 56.52 -19.12 16.60
N GLY A 38 55.43 -18.35 16.64
CA GLY A 38 55.50 -17.02 17.26
C GLY A 38 54.27 -16.10 17.13
N VAL A 39 53.36 -16.20 18.10
CA VAL A 39 52.44 -15.12 18.57
C VAL A 39 51.28 -14.75 17.60
N PRO A 40 50.04 -14.48 18.11
CA PRO A 40 48.83 -14.69 17.30
C PRO A 40 48.28 -13.43 16.61
N LEU A 41 47.57 -13.65 15.50
CA LEU A 41 46.64 -12.70 14.87
C LEU A 41 45.21 -13.28 14.86
N PRO A 42 44.17 -12.43 14.82
CA PRO A 42 42.84 -12.78 15.30
C PRO A 42 42.02 -13.63 14.30
N HIS A 43 40.99 -14.28 14.85
CA HIS A 43 40.10 -15.18 14.12
C HIS A 43 39.45 -14.55 12.89
N ALA A 44 39.41 -15.34 11.80
CA ALA A 44 38.64 -15.04 10.61
C ALA A 44 37.13 -15.04 10.88
N SER A 45 36.40 -14.34 10.02
CA SER A 45 34.96 -14.08 10.07
C SER A 45 34.10 -15.29 10.47
N ALA A 46 33.38 -15.14 11.58
CA ALA A 46 32.16 -15.91 11.82
C ALA A 46 31.04 -15.31 10.97
N ALA A 47 30.65 -15.99 9.89
CA ALA A 47 29.41 -15.69 9.19
C ALA A 47 28.24 -16.11 10.08
N ILE A 48 27.50 -15.14 10.62
CA ILE A 48 26.27 -15.39 11.38
C ILE A 48 25.12 -15.51 10.38
N THR A 49 24.85 -16.74 9.97
CA THR A 49 23.63 -17.09 9.25
C THR A 49 22.47 -17.05 10.24
N LEU A 50 21.53 -16.12 10.07
CA LEU A 50 20.32 -16.04 10.89
C LEU A 50 19.33 -17.14 10.48
N GLU A 51 19.47 -18.30 11.12
CA GLU A 51 18.52 -19.41 11.02
C GLU A 51 17.26 -19.06 11.85
N VAL A 52 16.13 -18.86 11.17
CA VAL A 52 14.86 -18.47 11.81
C VAL A 52 14.19 -19.71 12.40
N ALA A 53 14.30 -19.89 13.71
CA ALA A 53 13.59 -20.95 14.44
C ALA A 53 12.08 -20.65 14.51
N PRO A 54 11.19 -21.61 14.21
CA PRO A 54 9.76 -21.42 14.33
C PRO A 54 9.33 -21.37 15.81
N VAL A 55 8.64 -20.30 16.20
CA VAL A 55 8.07 -20.14 17.54
C VAL A 55 6.89 -21.11 17.72
N GLN A 56 7.08 -22.16 18.50
CA GLN A 56 5.97 -23.01 18.95
C GLN A 56 5.18 -22.29 20.05
N THR A 57 3.92 -21.98 19.77
CA THR A 57 2.96 -21.52 20.78
C THR A 57 2.49 -22.70 21.63
N GLN A 58 3.06 -22.83 22.83
CA GLN A 58 2.56 -23.79 23.83
C GLN A 58 1.29 -23.23 24.48
N THR A 59 0.14 -23.78 24.10
CA THR A 59 -1.13 -23.55 24.81
C THR A 59 -1.12 -24.33 26.12
N LEU A 60 -1.00 -23.61 27.23
CA LEU A 60 -1.16 -24.17 28.57
C LEU A 60 -2.61 -24.61 28.78
N SER A 61 -2.82 -25.90 29.08
CA SER A 61 -4.08 -26.43 29.59
C SER A 61 -3.78 -27.35 30.77
N GLN A 62 -4.18 -26.93 31.98
CA GLN A 62 -4.18 -27.80 33.15
C GLN A 62 -5.61 -28.09 33.64
N THR A 63 -5.91 -29.38 33.59
CA THR A 63 -7.01 -30.16 34.13
C THR A 63 -7.65 -29.73 35.47
N GLY A 64 -8.97 -29.96 35.58
CA GLY A 64 -9.72 -29.77 36.82
C GLY A 64 -11.07 -30.53 36.99
N ALA A 65 -11.21 -31.78 36.51
CA ALA A 65 -12.27 -32.77 36.88
C ALA A 65 -13.78 -32.41 36.64
N ALA A 66 -14.74 -33.34 36.55
CA ALA A 66 -14.79 -34.75 36.09
C ALA A 66 -16.26 -35.25 36.04
N ARG A 67 -16.71 -35.90 34.95
CA ARG A 67 -17.61 -37.11 34.92
C ARG A 67 -18.07 -37.50 33.50
N GLN A 68 -17.61 -38.68 33.05
CA GLN A 68 -18.35 -39.80 32.40
C GLN A 68 -19.62 -39.45 31.57
N SER A 69 -19.80 -39.91 30.31
CA SER A 69 -19.58 -41.28 29.79
C SER A 69 -19.63 -41.37 28.24
N ALA A 70 -18.94 -42.35 27.63
CA ALA A 70 -19.26 -43.11 26.38
C ALA A 70 -19.67 -42.36 25.07
N GLN A 71 -19.31 -42.75 23.83
CA GLN A 71 -18.59 -43.92 23.25
C GLN A 71 -18.26 -43.63 21.76
N GLY A 72 -17.21 -44.26 21.20
CA GLY A 72 -17.12 -44.57 19.75
C GLY A 72 -16.30 -43.63 18.82
N ALA A 73 -15.29 -44.19 18.17
CA ALA A 73 -14.51 -43.64 17.03
C ALA A 73 -14.92 -44.39 15.72
N PRO A 74 -14.37 -44.13 14.50
CA PRO A 74 -13.24 -43.26 14.12
C PRO A 74 -13.45 -42.35 12.86
N ALA A 75 -12.39 -41.62 12.49
CA ALA A 75 -12.18 -40.82 11.26
C ALA A 75 -11.97 -41.71 9.99
N PRO A 76 -11.71 -41.22 8.74
CA PRO A 76 -11.34 -39.84 8.31
C PRO A 76 -12.06 -39.40 6.97
N ASP A 77 -11.62 -38.49 6.06
CA ASP A 77 -10.36 -37.72 5.84
C ASP A 77 -10.51 -36.46 4.92
N THR A 78 -9.45 -35.61 4.91
CA THR A 78 -8.92 -34.65 3.87
C THR A 78 -9.75 -33.76 2.90
N ASP A 79 -9.24 -32.53 2.73
CA ASP A 79 -9.23 -31.61 1.55
C ASP A 79 -10.57 -31.03 1.00
N GLY A 80 -10.66 -29.82 0.44
CA GLY A 80 -9.68 -28.74 0.19
C GLY A 80 -10.17 -27.77 -0.91
N GLU A 81 -9.75 -26.50 -0.87
CA GLU A 81 -9.81 -25.45 -1.92
C GLU A 81 -11.13 -24.72 -2.34
N ALA A 82 -11.02 -23.39 -2.22
CA ALA A 82 -11.21 -22.35 -3.26
C ALA A 82 -12.62 -21.81 -3.65
N LEU A 83 -12.77 -20.50 -3.39
CA LEU A 83 -13.72 -19.55 -4.03
C LEU A 83 -13.45 -19.45 -5.55
N PRO A 84 -14.43 -19.04 -6.41
CA PRO A 84 -14.43 -17.62 -6.82
C PRO A 84 -15.77 -16.98 -7.29
N ALA A 85 -15.85 -15.66 -7.07
CA ALA A 85 -16.24 -14.56 -7.98
C ALA A 85 -17.57 -14.53 -8.79
N VAL A 86 -18.14 -13.31 -8.79
CA VAL A 86 -19.35 -12.82 -9.49
C VAL A 86 -19.12 -12.52 -10.98
N PRO A 87 -20.15 -12.64 -11.84
CA PRO A 87 -20.25 -11.78 -13.04
C PRO A 87 -21.62 -11.11 -13.27
N GLN A 88 -21.60 -10.06 -14.10
CA GLN A 88 -22.65 -9.03 -14.28
C GLN A 88 -23.67 -9.34 -15.40
N GLN A 89 -24.76 -8.56 -15.45
CA GLN A 89 -25.83 -8.65 -16.47
C GLN A 89 -25.57 -7.80 -17.72
N ARG A 90 -26.09 -8.24 -18.88
CA ARG A 90 -26.48 -7.40 -20.04
C ARG A 90 -27.76 -7.95 -20.69
N GLY A 91 -28.59 -7.06 -21.23
CA GLY A 91 -29.96 -7.36 -21.70
C GLY A 91 -30.09 -7.81 -23.16
N PRO A 92 -31.33 -8.00 -23.66
CA PRO A 92 -31.63 -8.51 -25.00
C PRO A 92 -32.18 -7.44 -25.98
N GLU A 93 -32.04 -7.70 -27.28
CA GLU A 93 -32.61 -6.90 -28.37
C GLU A 93 -33.42 -7.75 -29.39
N ASN A 94 -34.48 -7.11 -29.91
CA ASN A 94 -35.07 -7.17 -31.26
C ASN A 94 -35.91 -8.37 -31.80
N HIS A 95 -37.05 -7.98 -32.40
CA HIS A 95 -37.86 -8.70 -33.41
C HIS A 95 -38.52 -7.66 -34.37
N PRO A 96 -38.97 -8.06 -35.60
CA PRO A 96 -38.91 -7.15 -36.76
C PRO A 96 -40.23 -6.77 -37.50
N ASP A 97 -40.14 -5.68 -38.27
CA ASP A 97 -40.77 -5.23 -39.54
C ASP A 97 -42.20 -5.64 -40.01
N SER A 98 -43.01 -4.63 -40.42
CA SER A 98 -43.61 -4.50 -41.78
C SER A 98 -44.27 -3.11 -42.03
N ASP A 99 -44.36 -2.69 -43.31
CA ASP A 99 -44.61 -1.30 -43.79
C ASP A 99 -46.08 -0.82 -43.99
N PRO A 100 -46.31 0.51 -44.24
CA PRO A 100 -47.63 1.16 -44.40
C PRO A 100 -47.95 1.70 -45.83
N PRO A 101 -49.05 2.45 -46.03
CA PRO A 101 -49.20 3.39 -47.18
C PRO A 101 -49.81 4.79 -46.87
N ASP A 102 -49.31 5.82 -47.58
CA ASP A 102 -50.01 6.93 -48.32
C ASP A 102 -51.13 7.80 -47.63
N ASP A 103 -51.28 9.15 -47.76
CA ASP A 103 -50.68 10.26 -48.57
C ASP A 103 -51.10 11.67 -47.96
N PRO A 104 -51.09 12.88 -48.61
CA PRO A 104 -50.04 13.93 -48.49
C PRO A 104 -50.49 15.39 -48.14
N ALA A 105 -49.59 16.37 -48.44
CA ALA A 105 -49.70 17.86 -48.54
C ALA A 105 -49.41 18.68 -47.25
N ASP A 106 -48.53 19.71 -47.19
CA ASP A 106 -48.19 20.79 -48.15
C ASP A 106 -46.78 21.40 -47.90
N ALA A 107 -46.30 22.29 -48.79
CA ALA A 107 -45.06 23.09 -48.68
C ALA A 107 -45.26 24.49 -49.33
N PRO A 108 -44.27 25.43 -49.48
CA PRO A 108 -42.90 25.55 -48.94
C PRO A 108 -42.61 26.99 -48.37
N LEU A 109 -41.34 27.48 -48.44
CA LEU A 109 -40.75 28.86 -48.25
C LEU A 109 -39.69 28.88 -47.12
N THR A 110 -38.45 29.43 -47.20
CA THR A 110 -37.63 30.12 -48.26
C THR A 110 -36.11 30.04 -47.92
N SER A 111 -35.22 30.13 -48.95
CA SER A 111 -33.80 30.63 -48.98
C SER A 111 -32.87 30.40 -47.76
N GLY A 112 -31.68 29.80 -47.90
CA GLY A 112 -30.50 30.33 -48.62
C GLY A 112 -29.59 31.13 -47.64
N ALA A 113 -28.28 30.91 -47.50
CA ALA A 113 -27.24 30.63 -48.49
C ALA A 113 -26.14 29.67 -47.98
N ALA A 114 -25.13 29.39 -48.82
CA ALA A 114 -24.04 28.45 -48.55
C ALA A 114 -22.68 29.16 -48.34
N GLU A 115 -21.81 28.55 -47.53
CA GLU A 115 -20.36 28.80 -47.55
C GLU A 115 -19.62 27.50 -47.16
N LEU A 116 -18.45 27.26 -47.76
CA LEU A 116 -17.62 26.04 -47.62
C LEU A 116 -16.28 26.39 -46.92
N PRO A 117 -15.50 25.39 -46.43
CA PRO A 117 -14.65 25.57 -45.25
C PRO A 117 -13.17 25.89 -45.54
N GLU A 118 -12.49 26.42 -44.52
CA GLU A 118 -11.03 26.58 -44.43
C GLU A 118 -10.55 26.36 -42.96
N PRO A 119 -9.24 26.13 -42.68
CA PRO A 119 -8.85 24.89 -42.00
C PRO A 119 -8.19 25.02 -40.61
N GLU A 120 -7.84 23.87 -40.02
CA GLU A 120 -7.17 23.68 -38.73
C GLU A 120 -5.75 24.30 -38.66
N PRO A 121 -5.31 24.71 -37.46
CA PRO A 121 -3.90 24.77 -37.08
C PRO A 121 -3.47 23.61 -36.15
N GLU A 122 -2.26 23.09 -36.38
CA GLU A 122 -1.68 21.89 -35.75
C GLU A 122 -1.37 21.97 -34.23
N PRO A 123 -1.19 20.82 -33.55
CA PRO A 123 -0.91 20.75 -32.12
C PRO A 123 0.58 20.97 -31.77
N GLY A 124 0.82 21.73 -30.70
CA GLY A 124 2.15 21.83 -30.06
C GLY A 124 2.40 20.66 -29.09
N PRO A 125 3.66 20.19 -28.92
CA PRO A 125 3.94 18.94 -28.23
C PRO A 125 3.92 19.07 -26.70
N GLU A 126 3.13 18.23 -26.04
CA GLU A 126 3.30 17.93 -24.61
C GLU A 126 4.48 16.95 -24.45
N SER A 127 5.64 17.43 -23.98
CA SER A 127 6.73 16.55 -23.56
C SER A 127 6.69 16.33 -22.06
N GLU A 128 6.55 15.07 -21.64
CA GLU A 128 6.79 14.65 -20.26
C GLU A 128 8.19 15.07 -19.82
N THR A 129 8.28 15.90 -18.78
CA THR A 129 9.54 16.14 -18.06
C THR A 129 9.28 16.18 -16.57
N GLU A 130 9.88 15.24 -15.84
CA GLU A 130 9.97 15.28 -14.39
C GLU A 130 10.61 16.61 -13.92
N PRO A 131 10.14 17.24 -12.84
CA PRO A 131 10.76 18.44 -12.31
C PRO A 131 12.10 18.11 -11.63
N ARG A 132 13.20 18.27 -12.39
CA ARG A 132 14.58 18.33 -11.92
C ARG A 132 14.70 19.20 -10.66
N GLU A 133 15.47 18.73 -9.67
CA GLU A 133 15.88 19.56 -8.54
C GLU A 133 16.64 20.82 -9.01
N ALA A 134 16.12 21.99 -8.63
CA ALA A 134 16.85 23.25 -8.70
C ALA A 134 16.51 24.13 -7.47
N GLY A 135 17.44 24.23 -6.52
CA GLY A 135 17.47 25.39 -5.61
C GLY A 135 17.97 26.62 -6.39
N PRO A 136 17.73 27.86 -5.92
CA PRO A 136 18.44 28.28 -4.70
C PRO A 136 17.78 29.38 -3.82
N ARG A 137 18.45 29.62 -2.67
CA ARG A 137 18.37 30.77 -1.73
C ARG A 137 17.20 30.81 -0.71
N PRO A 138 17.50 31.02 0.59
CA PRO A 138 16.51 31.48 1.56
C PRO A 138 16.25 32.99 1.37
N PRO A 139 15.00 33.48 1.54
CA PRO A 139 14.72 34.91 1.46
C PRO A 139 15.27 35.64 2.69
N VAL A 140 15.86 36.82 2.45
CA VAL A 140 16.33 37.70 3.52
C VAL A 140 15.20 38.64 3.95
N ALA A 141 14.97 38.67 5.26
CA ALA A 141 14.20 39.66 6.02
C ALA A 141 12.66 39.72 5.86
N LEU A 142 12.01 39.42 7.00
CA LEU A 142 10.92 40.23 7.59
C LEU A 142 9.70 40.54 6.71
N LEU A 143 8.86 39.52 6.52
CA LEU A 143 7.41 39.61 6.77
C LEU A 143 6.85 38.17 6.81
N LEU A 144 7.27 37.41 7.83
CA LEU A 144 6.42 36.33 8.30
C LEU A 144 5.27 36.99 9.07
N ASP A 145 4.25 37.34 8.29
CA ASP A 145 2.89 37.49 8.79
C ASP A 145 2.57 36.31 9.73
N THR A 146 1.82 36.57 10.79
CA THR A 146 1.84 35.75 12.00
C THR A 146 1.35 34.32 11.74
N VAL A 147 2.28 33.45 11.39
CA VAL A 147 2.25 32.04 11.80
C VAL A 147 2.66 31.97 13.28
N GLU A 148 1.95 32.76 14.09
CA GLU A 148 1.42 32.27 15.35
C GLU A 148 0.63 31.02 15.01
N ALA A 149 1.36 29.92 14.99
CA ALA A 149 0.77 28.65 15.27
C ALA A 149 0.26 28.74 16.72
N GLU A 150 -0.98 29.21 16.88
CA GLU A 150 -1.97 28.42 17.61
C GLU A 150 -2.04 27.03 16.96
N THR A 151 -0.97 26.24 17.13
CA THR A 151 -1.06 24.79 17.12
C THR A 151 -2.18 24.47 18.08
N PRO A 152 -3.23 23.74 17.66
CA PRO A 152 -4.29 23.39 18.57
C PRO A 152 -3.68 22.72 19.79
N GLU A 153 -4.02 23.24 20.97
CA GLU A 153 -3.88 22.48 22.20
C GLU A 153 -4.60 21.14 21.97
N PRO A 154 -3.93 20.00 22.21
CA PRO A 154 -4.63 18.73 22.19
C PRO A 154 -5.75 18.77 23.24
N PRO A 155 -6.89 18.10 23.01
CA PRO A 155 -7.94 17.99 24.03
C PRO A 155 -7.31 17.50 25.34
N ALA A 156 -7.63 18.18 26.44
CA ALA A 156 -6.95 18.00 27.72
C ALA A 156 -6.89 16.53 28.13
N SER A 157 -5.71 15.93 28.01
CA SER A 157 -5.52 14.53 28.33
C SER A 157 -5.73 14.33 29.82
N ARG A 158 -6.76 13.54 30.18
CA ARG A 158 -6.94 13.05 31.55
C ARG A 158 -5.60 12.47 32.00
N SER A 159 -5.07 12.97 33.12
CA SER A 159 -3.72 12.66 33.58
C SER A 159 -3.62 11.22 34.06
N ARG A 160 -3.47 10.27 33.13
CA ARG A 160 -2.93 8.95 33.42
C ARG A 160 -1.50 9.18 33.90
N THR A 161 -1.22 8.78 35.12
CA THR A 161 0.15 8.81 35.67
C THR A 161 1.04 7.98 34.77
N ASP A 162 2.01 8.64 34.13
CA ASP A 162 2.89 8.04 33.15
C ASP A 162 3.95 7.17 33.87
N THR A 163 3.52 5.98 34.28
CA THR A 163 4.36 4.97 34.93
C THR A 163 5.45 4.57 33.94
N GLY A 164 6.67 5.05 34.17
CA GLY A 164 7.74 5.03 33.18
C GLY A 164 8.03 3.65 32.59
N GLY A 165 7.43 3.38 31.43
CA GLY A 165 7.67 2.15 30.66
C GLY A 165 9.01 2.17 29.92
N PRO A 166 9.41 1.05 29.29
CA PRO A 166 10.73 0.90 28.67
C PRO A 166 11.04 1.96 27.59
N SER A 167 10.03 2.46 26.87
CA SER A 167 10.19 3.56 25.90
C SER A 167 10.65 4.88 26.55
N SER A 168 10.22 5.16 27.79
CA SER A 168 10.68 6.32 28.57
C SER A 168 12.19 6.23 28.86
N ASP A 169 12.68 5.02 29.19
CA ASP A 169 14.09 4.79 29.48
C ASP A 169 14.97 4.79 28.23
N LEU A 170 14.47 4.28 27.09
CA LEU A 170 15.14 4.43 25.78
C LEU A 170 15.30 5.92 25.41
N PHE A 171 14.25 6.73 25.59
CA PHE A 171 14.34 8.16 25.33
C PHE A 171 15.31 8.87 26.29
N ARG A 172 15.31 8.51 27.59
CA ARG A 172 16.30 9.02 28.57
C ARG A 172 17.73 8.62 28.21
N GLN A 173 17.96 7.41 27.70
CA GLN A 173 19.28 7.00 27.20
C GLN A 173 19.72 7.87 26.02
N TYR A 174 18.86 8.03 25.01
CA TYR A 174 19.14 8.89 23.86
C TYR A 174 19.47 10.34 24.27
N LEU A 175 18.69 10.93 25.18
CA LEU A 175 18.97 12.26 25.72
C LEU A 175 20.33 12.36 26.42
N ARG A 176 20.75 11.30 27.12
CA ARG A 176 22.06 11.22 27.79
C ARG A 176 23.21 11.13 26.78
N GLU A 177 23.01 10.41 25.68
CA GLU A 177 24.01 10.27 24.62
C GLU A 177 24.22 11.57 23.86
N ILE A 178 23.15 12.20 23.35
CA ILE A 178 23.26 13.50 22.66
C ILE A 178 23.69 14.63 23.61
N GLY A 179 23.46 14.48 24.92
CA GLY A 179 23.89 15.43 25.95
C GLY A 179 25.39 15.45 26.20
N ARG A 180 26.12 14.38 25.87
CA ARG A 180 27.60 14.31 25.97
C ARG A 180 28.30 15.13 24.89
N ILE A 181 27.60 15.45 23.81
CA ILE A 181 28.16 16.07 22.62
C ILE A 181 28.19 17.60 22.81
N PRO A 182 29.37 18.25 22.81
CA PRO A 182 29.45 19.69 23.00
C PRO A 182 28.89 20.43 21.78
N LEU A 183 28.13 21.50 22.07
CA LEU A 183 27.55 22.40 21.08
C LEU A 183 28.66 23.15 20.31
N LEU A 184 28.37 23.50 19.06
CA LEU A 184 29.30 24.23 18.20
C LEU A 184 29.14 25.75 18.38
N THR A 185 30.24 26.46 18.20
CA THR A 185 30.27 27.91 17.96
C THR A 185 30.00 28.22 16.49
N ALA A 186 29.63 29.46 16.17
CA ALA A 186 29.38 29.89 14.79
C ALA A 186 30.62 29.77 13.88
N ALA A 187 31.84 29.86 14.43
CA ALA A 187 33.07 29.62 13.68
C ALA A 187 33.24 28.13 13.33
N GLU A 188 33.00 27.24 14.30
CA GLU A 188 33.07 25.79 14.09
C GLU A 188 31.98 25.29 13.14
N GLU A 189 30.79 25.88 13.14
CA GLU A 189 29.73 25.62 12.13
C GLU A 189 30.26 25.86 10.70
N VAL A 190 30.94 27.00 10.47
CA VAL A 190 31.52 27.36 9.17
C VAL A 190 32.69 26.46 8.79
N ASP A 191 33.58 26.16 9.72
CA ASP A 191 34.75 25.30 9.45
C ASP A 191 34.35 23.84 9.19
N LEU A 192 33.30 23.34 9.84
CA LEU A 192 32.74 22.01 9.52
C LEU A 192 32.03 22.03 8.17
N ALA A 193 31.21 23.05 7.88
CA ALA A 193 30.51 23.17 6.60
C ALA A 193 31.48 23.21 5.40
N ARG A 194 32.59 23.97 5.51
CA ARG A 194 33.65 24.00 4.48
C ARG A 194 34.31 22.63 4.28
N LYS A 195 34.53 21.86 5.35
CA LYS A 195 35.08 20.49 5.25
C LYS A 195 34.09 19.51 4.60
N VAL A 196 32.79 19.68 4.86
CA VAL A 196 31.73 18.89 4.22
C VAL A 196 31.70 19.16 2.71
N GLU A 197 31.67 20.44 2.31
CA GLU A 197 31.72 20.85 0.90
C GLU A 197 32.99 20.32 0.19
N ALA A 198 34.16 20.46 0.80
CA ALA A 198 35.42 19.97 0.24
C ALA A 198 35.45 18.44 0.07
N GLY A 199 34.83 17.68 0.99
CA GLY A 199 34.72 16.23 0.89
C GLY A 199 33.73 15.78 -0.19
N LEU A 200 32.58 16.46 -0.32
CA LEU A 200 31.61 16.20 -1.40
C LEU A 200 32.23 16.47 -2.78
N PHE A 201 32.96 17.58 -2.94
CA PHE A 201 33.65 17.90 -4.18
C PHE A 201 34.78 16.91 -4.51
N ALA A 202 35.46 16.36 -3.49
CA ALA A 202 36.45 15.30 -3.68
C ALA A 202 35.80 13.97 -4.11
N GLU A 203 34.65 13.62 -3.55
CA GLU A 203 33.86 12.42 -3.89
C GLU A 203 33.31 12.49 -5.32
N GLU A 204 32.79 13.65 -5.73
CA GLU A 204 32.36 13.92 -7.10
C GLU A 204 33.54 13.80 -8.09
N LYS A 205 34.72 14.37 -7.76
CA LYS A 205 35.92 14.26 -8.61
C LYS A 205 36.42 12.83 -8.78
N LEU A 206 36.42 12.03 -7.73
CA LEU A 206 36.79 10.61 -7.79
C LEU A 206 35.81 9.79 -8.64
N THR A 207 34.54 10.18 -8.66
CA THR A 207 33.49 9.50 -9.44
C THR A 207 33.50 9.93 -10.91
N GLY A 208 33.73 11.22 -11.18
CA GLY A 208 33.71 11.79 -12.53
C GLY A 208 35.02 11.63 -13.32
N THR A 209 36.14 11.29 -12.66
CA THR A 209 37.45 11.14 -13.32
C THR A 209 37.87 9.67 -13.33
N PRO A 210 37.77 8.95 -14.47
CA PRO A 210 38.34 7.62 -14.58
C PRO A 210 39.88 7.72 -14.58
N ASP A 211 40.53 6.90 -13.74
CA ASP A 211 41.99 6.82 -13.54
C ASP A 211 42.69 8.14 -13.14
N PRO A 212 42.37 8.70 -11.94
CA PRO A 212 43.13 9.82 -11.39
C PRO A 212 44.55 9.39 -10.97
N ASP A 213 45.52 10.29 -11.10
CA ASP A 213 46.90 10.06 -10.64
C ASP A 213 46.94 9.48 -9.22
N SER A 214 47.84 8.53 -8.97
CA SER A 214 47.88 7.76 -7.72
C SER A 214 48.03 8.63 -6.47
N GLN A 215 48.77 9.74 -6.57
CA GLN A 215 48.90 10.68 -5.44
C GLN A 215 47.63 11.52 -5.27
N LEU A 216 47.06 12.02 -6.36
CA LEU A 216 45.80 12.77 -6.35
C LEU A 216 44.63 11.93 -5.80
N ALA A 217 44.55 10.65 -6.16
CA ALA A 217 43.55 9.72 -5.66
C ALA A 217 43.59 9.59 -4.13
N ILE A 218 44.80 9.40 -3.57
CA ILE A 218 45.04 9.30 -2.12
C ILE A 218 44.65 10.60 -1.39
N ASP A 219 44.95 11.76 -1.96
CA ASP A 219 44.65 13.04 -1.32
C ASP A 219 43.15 13.43 -1.44
N LEU A 220 42.47 13.01 -2.50
CA LEU A 220 41.01 13.11 -2.61
C LEU A 220 40.30 12.18 -1.60
N ASP A 221 40.73 10.92 -1.43
CA ASP A 221 40.13 10.00 -0.47
C ASP A 221 40.22 10.54 0.99
N LYS A 222 41.37 11.12 1.36
CA LYS A 222 41.53 11.82 2.66
C LYS A 222 40.50 12.95 2.82
N LEU A 223 40.23 13.73 1.78
CA LEU A 223 39.23 14.80 1.80
C LEU A 223 37.81 14.24 1.96
N VAL A 224 37.47 13.14 1.28
CA VAL A 224 36.18 12.44 1.43
C VAL A 224 35.99 11.95 2.88
N VAL A 225 37.00 11.29 3.46
CA VAL A 225 36.95 10.83 4.86
C VAL A 225 36.79 12.01 5.83
N MET A 226 37.57 13.08 5.68
CA MET A 226 37.45 14.28 6.50
C MET A 226 36.08 14.96 6.37
N GLY A 227 35.52 15.04 5.17
CA GLY A 227 34.19 15.60 4.93
C GLY A 227 33.06 14.77 5.53
N ARG A 228 33.13 13.43 5.41
CA ARG A 228 32.19 12.51 6.07
C ARG A 228 32.26 12.62 7.60
N MET A 229 33.45 12.74 8.18
CA MET A 229 33.62 13.01 9.62
C MET A 229 33.06 14.38 10.04
N ALA A 230 33.29 15.43 9.24
CA ALA A 230 32.76 16.77 9.50
C ALA A 230 31.22 16.79 9.43
N LYS A 231 30.62 16.09 8.45
CA LYS A 231 29.16 15.93 8.29
C LYS A 231 28.57 15.27 9.54
N ARG A 232 29.13 14.14 9.97
CA ARG A 232 28.73 13.44 11.21
C ARG A 232 28.81 14.38 12.42
N ARG A 233 29.93 15.06 12.61
CA ARG A 233 30.14 15.98 13.75
C ARG A 233 29.14 17.14 13.78
N LEU A 234 28.79 17.70 12.61
CA LEU A 234 27.82 18.79 12.47
C LEU A 234 26.38 18.33 12.76
N ILE A 235 26.00 17.12 12.34
CA ILE A 235 24.72 16.49 12.69
C ILE A 235 24.66 16.23 14.21
N GLU A 236 25.64 15.51 14.75
CA GLU A 236 25.71 15.09 16.15
C GLU A 236 25.56 16.25 17.15
N ALA A 237 26.28 17.35 16.93
CA ALA A 237 26.21 18.51 17.80
C ALA A 237 24.85 19.24 17.76
N ASN A 238 24.03 18.98 16.75
CA ASN A 238 22.72 19.61 16.54
C ASN A 238 21.52 18.70 16.86
N LEU A 239 21.72 17.44 17.27
CA LEU A 239 20.63 16.53 17.66
C LEU A 239 19.74 17.10 18.78
N ARG A 240 20.29 17.95 19.65
CA ARG A 240 19.56 18.66 20.71
C ARG A 240 18.55 19.68 20.17
N LEU A 241 18.79 20.26 18.98
CA LEU A 241 17.84 21.14 18.30
C LEU A 241 16.62 20.35 17.81
N VAL A 242 16.83 19.14 17.27
CA VAL A 242 15.73 18.28 16.81
C VAL A 242 14.77 17.97 17.96
N VAL A 243 15.31 17.56 19.12
CA VAL A 243 14.50 17.30 20.33
C VAL A 243 13.71 18.55 20.76
N SER A 244 14.30 19.75 20.70
CA SER A 244 13.59 20.97 21.11
C SER A 244 12.46 21.36 20.14
N VAL A 245 12.60 21.05 18.85
CA VAL A 245 11.51 21.21 17.86
C VAL A 245 10.43 20.14 18.05
N ALA A 246 10.82 18.87 18.23
CA ALA A 246 9.93 17.71 18.37
C ALA A 246 8.93 17.84 19.54
N LYS A 247 9.32 18.50 20.63
CA LYS A 247 8.43 18.75 21.80
C LYS A 247 7.09 19.40 21.43
N ARG A 248 7.04 20.19 20.34
CA ARG A 248 5.79 20.83 19.85
C ARG A 248 4.88 19.91 19.03
N TYR A 249 5.28 18.66 18.81
CA TYR A 249 4.60 17.67 17.96
C TYR A 249 4.13 16.42 18.73
N VAL A 250 4.51 16.29 20.01
CA VAL A 250 4.09 15.19 20.89
C VAL A 250 2.56 15.16 21.02
N GLY A 251 1.99 13.96 21.12
CA GLY A 251 0.55 13.76 21.33
C GLY A 251 -0.32 13.89 20.07
N ARG A 252 0.28 13.77 18.88
CA ARG A 252 -0.42 13.83 17.57
C ARG A 252 -0.40 12.50 16.79
N GLY A 253 -0.30 11.36 17.48
CA GLY A 253 -0.32 10.01 16.90
C GLY A 253 1.04 9.31 16.81
N LEU A 254 2.15 10.05 16.63
CA LEU A 254 3.51 9.48 16.65
C LEU A 254 4.18 9.57 18.03
N THR A 255 5.09 8.64 18.34
CA THR A 255 5.86 8.71 19.59
C THR A 255 6.93 9.80 19.55
N MET A 256 7.43 10.20 20.71
CA MET A 256 8.52 11.19 20.79
C MET A 256 9.81 10.70 20.12
N LEU A 257 10.08 9.39 20.11
CA LEU A 257 11.23 8.82 19.43
C LEU A 257 11.07 8.93 17.90
N ASP A 258 9.92 8.53 17.36
CA ASP A 258 9.66 8.58 15.91
C ASP A 258 9.72 10.01 15.37
N LEU A 259 9.09 10.96 16.08
CA LEU A 259 9.17 12.39 15.77
C LEU A 259 10.62 12.92 15.75
N VAL A 260 11.46 12.46 16.68
CA VAL A 260 12.88 12.82 16.71
C VAL A 260 13.65 12.17 15.57
N GLN A 261 13.36 10.92 15.20
CA GLN A 261 14.03 10.24 14.09
C GLN A 261 13.70 10.89 12.74
N GLU A 262 12.43 11.21 12.49
CA GLU A 262 12.00 11.95 11.29
C GLU A 262 12.57 13.38 11.29
N GLY A 263 12.64 14.01 12.46
CA GLY A 263 13.35 15.26 12.66
C GLY A 263 14.86 15.18 12.35
N ASN A 264 15.51 14.07 12.68
CA ASN A 264 16.92 13.80 12.38
C ASN A 264 17.13 13.63 10.86
N LEU A 265 16.19 13.01 10.12
CA LEU A 265 16.19 12.99 8.65
C LEU A 265 16.01 14.38 8.03
N GLY A 266 15.27 15.28 8.69
CA GLY A 266 15.23 16.71 8.36
C GLY A 266 16.57 17.41 8.61
N LEU A 267 17.20 17.16 9.76
CA LEU A 267 18.51 17.71 10.11
C LEU A 267 19.62 17.28 9.14
N ILE A 268 19.66 16.03 8.70
CA ILE A 268 20.64 15.52 7.73
C ILE A 268 20.54 16.29 6.40
N ARG A 269 19.32 16.44 5.87
CA ARG A 269 19.06 17.26 4.67
C ARG A 269 19.42 18.73 4.85
N ALA A 270 19.24 19.28 6.06
CA ALA A 270 19.69 20.62 6.37
C ALA A 270 21.21 20.77 6.31
N VAL A 271 21.97 19.78 6.80
CA VAL A 271 23.44 19.78 6.73
C VAL A 271 23.93 19.67 5.29
N GLU A 272 23.29 18.86 4.47
CA GLU A 272 23.63 18.69 3.04
C GLU A 272 23.38 19.95 2.21
N LYS A 273 22.33 20.72 2.52
CA LYS A 273 21.92 21.91 1.77
C LYS A 273 22.31 23.24 2.46
N PHE A 274 23.12 23.19 3.53
CA PHE A 274 23.57 24.38 4.26
C PHE A 274 24.64 25.16 3.49
N ASP A 275 24.50 26.48 3.44
CA ASP A 275 25.45 27.40 2.82
C ASP A 275 25.98 28.36 3.89
N TYR A 276 27.27 28.20 4.22
CA TYR A 276 27.97 29.01 5.22
C TYR A 276 28.34 30.41 4.73
N ALA A 277 28.41 30.64 3.40
CA ALA A 277 28.73 31.95 2.84
C ALA A 277 27.60 32.97 3.05
N ARG A 278 26.38 32.51 3.38
CA ARG A 278 25.23 33.36 3.74
C ARG A 278 25.34 34.01 5.11
N GLY A 279 26.29 33.60 5.96
CA GLY A 279 26.55 34.22 7.27
C GLY A 279 25.46 34.01 8.35
N TYR A 280 24.42 33.23 8.07
CA TYR A 280 23.40 32.84 9.05
C TYR A 280 23.84 31.62 9.84
N LYS A 281 23.47 31.56 11.13
CA LYS A 281 23.69 30.38 11.97
C LYS A 281 22.98 29.16 11.40
N PHE A 282 23.60 27.99 11.54
CA PHE A 282 23.06 26.73 11.07
C PHE A 282 21.66 26.43 11.63
N SER A 283 21.44 26.71 12.92
CA SER A 283 20.16 26.45 13.61
C SER A 283 18.95 27.17 12.99
N THR A 284 19.14 28.37 12.44
CA THR A 284 18.09 29.14 11.74
C THR A 284 17.60 28.38 10.51
N TYR A 285 18.53 27.84 9.72
CA TYR A 285 18.22 27.07 8.51
C TYR A 285 17.69 25.67 8.84
N ALA A 286 18.34 24.96 9.76
CA ALA A 286 17.98 23.61 10.16
C ALA A 286 16.56 23.50 10.73
N THR A 287 16.12 24.51 11.50
CA THR A 287 14.77 24.53 12.09
C THR A 287 13.66 24.39 11.04
N TRP A 288 13.86 24.89 9.81
CA TRP A 288 12.87 24.76 8.73
C TRP A 288 12.77 23.31 8.23
N TRP A 289 13.91 22.69 7.90
CA TRP A 289 13.95 21.29 7.43
C TRP A 289 13.49 20.28 8.47
N ILE A 290 13.87 20.48 9.74
CA ILE A 290 13.44 19.65 10.87
C ILE A 290 11.90 19.73 10.99
N ARG A 291 11.34 20.94 10.93
CA ARG A 291 9.88 21.15 10.96
C ARG A 291 9.18 20.50 9.78
N GLN A 292 9.72 20.66 8.57
CA GLN A 292 9.13 20.12 7.35
C GLN A 292 9.12 18.58 7.37
N ALA A 293 10.22 17.95 7.81
CA ALA A 293 10.29 16.50 7.94
C ALA A 293 9.29 15.96 8.97
N MET A 294 9.22 16.56 10.17
CA MET A 294 8.24 16.17 11.20
C MET A 294 6.79 16.33 10.73
N SER A 295 6.43 17.48 10.15
CA SER A 295 5.07 17.71 9.64
C SER A 295 4.70 16.73 8.51
N ARG A 296 5.66 16.39 7.65
CA ARG A 296 5.47 15.43 6.55
C ARG A 296 5.27 14.01 7.09
N ALA A 297 6.13 13.55 7.99
CA ALA A 297 5.99 12.24 8.61
C ALA A 297 4.69 12.10 9.41
N LEU A 298 4.28 13.16 10.11
CA LEU A 298 2.99 13.19 10.79
C LEU A 298 1.82 12.98 9.82
N ALA A 299 1.85 13.61 8.65
CA ALA A 299 0.82 13.44 7.63
C ALA A 299 0.82 12.05 6.97
N ASP A 300 2.00 11.43 6.79
CA ASP A 300 2.13 10.11 6.15
C ASP A 300 1.94 8.92 7.11
N GLN A 301 2.24 9.06 8.40
CA GLN A 301 2.37 7.93 9.35
C GLN A 301 1.46 8.00 10.59
N ALA A 302 0.96 9.17 11.00
CA ALA A 302 0.32 9.31 12.32
C ALA A 302 -1.09 8.70 12.44
N ARG A 303 -1.70 8.29 11.32
CA ARG A 303 -3.05 7.70 11.26
C ARG A 303 -2.97 6.21 10.93
N THR A 304 -3.72 5.40 11.69
CA THR A 304 -3.86 3.95 11.47
C THR A 304 -4.32 3.62 10.05
N ILE A 305 -5.23 4.41 9.50
CA ILE A 305 -5.63 4.37 8.09
C ILE A 305 -4.94 5.53 7.38
N ARG A 306 -4.02 5.23 6.46
CA ARG A 306 -3.19 6.24 5.80
C ARG A 306 -4.02 7.14 4.89
N VAL A 307 -3.87 8.44 5.05
CA VAL A 307 -4.54 9.48 4.24
C VAL A 307 -3.49 10.22 3.40
N PRO A 308 -3.71 10.53 2.11
CA PRO A 308 -2.77 11.31 1.31
C PRO A 308 -2.56 12.73 1.85
N VAL A 309 -1.32 13.24 1.77
CA VAL A 309 -0.94 14.52 2.41
C VAL A 309 -1.79 15.72 1.97
N HIS A 310 -2.18 15.83 0.70
CA HIS A 310 -3.07 16.91 0.25
C HIS A 310 -4.46 16.88 0.92
N VAL A 311 -4.95 15.69 1.30
CA VAL A 311 -6.20 15.54 2.08
C VAL A 311 -5.94 15.88 3.55
N VAL A 312 -4.78 15.52 4.12
CA VAL A 312 -4.39 15.93 5.49
C VAL A 312 -4.23 17.46 5.59
N GLU A 313 -3.68 18.11 4.57
CA GLU A 313 -3.61 19.58 4.47
C GLU A 313 -5.01 20.20 4.40
N LEU A 314 -5.93 19.60 3.65
CA LEU A 314 -7.33 20.02 3.57
C LEU A 314 -8.06 19.85 4.91
N ILE A 315 -7.91 18.71 5.59
CA ILE A 315 -8.43 18.47 6.96
C ILE A 315 -7.92 19.56 7.91
N ASN A 316 -6.60 19.82 7.92
CA ASN A 316 -6.00 20.84 8.77
C ASN A 316 -6.48 22.27 8.43
N ARG A 317 -6.78 22.56 7.15
CA ARG A 317 -7.36 23.85 6.73
C ARG A 317 -8.81 23.99 7.21
N VAL A 318 -9.63 22.95 7.04
CA VAL A 318 -11.03 22.91 7.50
C VAL A 318 -11.10 23.07 9.02
N VAL A 319 -10.38 22.25 9.79
CA VAL A 319 -10.39 22.31 11.27
C VAL A 319 -9.90 23.67 11.79
N ARG A 320 -8.89 24.28 11.15
CA ARG A 320 -8.40 25.62 11.54
C ARG A 320 -9.44 26.71 11.31
N VAL A 321 -10.14 26.68 10.18
CA VAL A 321 -11.23 27.65 9.89
C VAL A 321 -12.42 27.41 10.82
N GLN A 322 -12.82 26.16 11.04
CA GLN A 322 -13.87 25.80 11.99
C GLN A 322 -13.57 26.32 13.40
N ARG A 323 -12.34 26.15 13.91
CA ARG A 323 -11.92 26.66 15.23
C ARG A 323 -11.90 28.19 15.31
N ARG A 324 -11.45 28.87 14.25
CA ARG A 324 -11.49 30.35 14.16
C ARG A 324 -12.93 30.87 14.16
N MET A 325 -13.80 30.29 13.33
CA MET A 325 -15.22 30.66 13.26
C MET A 325 -15.95 30.40 14.58
N LEU A 326 -15.63 29.29 15.28
CA LEU A 326 -16.12 29.03 16.64
C LEU A 326 -15.72 30.13 17.63
N GLN A 327 -14.48 30.62 17.56
CA GLN A 327 -13.98 31.70 18.40
C GLN A 327 -14.61 33.06 18.07
N GLU A 328 -14.83 33.36 16.79
CA GLU A 328 -15.44 34.61 16.31
C GLU A 328 -16.96 34.66 16.55
N ARG A 329 -17.66 33.52 16.44
CA ARG A 329 -19.13 33.45 16.48
C ARG A 329 -19.70 32.91 17.79
N GLY A 330 -18.91 32.18 18.58
CA GLY A 330 -19.34 31.57 19.84
C GLY A 330 -20.17 30.28 19.70
N TYR A 331 -20.31 29.72 18.49
CA TYR A 331 -20.98 28.44 18.23
C TYR A 331 -20.21 27.62 17.19
N GLU A 332 -20.37 26.30 17.18
CA GLU A 332 -19.71 25.44 16.19
C GLU A 332 -20.35 25.66 14.80
N PRO A 333 -19.58 26.10 13.79
CA PRO A 333 -20.13 26.43 12.48
C PRO A 333 -20.55 25.17 11.72
N THR A 334 -21.59 25.28 10.91
CA THR A 334 -22.07 24.14 10.10
C THR A 334 -21.09 23.84 8.95
N PRO A 335 -21.11 22.62 8.37
CA PRO A 335 -20.29 22.30 7.20
C PRO A 335 -20.53 23.26 6.03
N GLU A 336 -21.76 23.76 5.86
CA GLU A 336 -22.14 24.76 4.86
C GLU A 336 -21.48 26.13 5.10
N GLU A 337 -21.47 26.61 6.36
CA GLU A 337 -20.80 27.87 6.72
C GLU A 337 -19.29 27.80 6.49
N VAL A 338 -18.67 26.66 6.86
CA VAL A 338 -17.23 26.42 6.66
C VAL A 338 -16.91 26.27 5.17
N ALA A 339 -17.78 25.62 4.38
CA ALA A 339 -17.65 25.50 2.94
C ALA A 339 -17.72 26.85 2.23
N ALA A 340 -18.67 27.71 2.62
CA ALA A 340 -18.79 29.07 2.11
C ALA A 340 -17.55 29.94 2.41
N HIS A 341 -16.94 29.79 3.60
CA HIS A 341 -15.70 30.52 3.93
C HIS A 341 -14.45 29.96 3.23
N LEU A 342 -14.48 28.71 2.78
CA LEU A 342 -13.35 28.04 2.12
C LEU A 342 -13.43 28.00 0.59
N GLU A 343 -14.54 28.46 0.02
CA GLU A 343 -14.89 28.35 -1.41
C GLU A 343 -14.94 26.88 -1.89
N LEU A 344 -15.57 26.02 -1.07
CA LEU A 344 -15.71 24.58 -1.33
C LEU A 344 -17.18 24.16 -1.38
N ALA A 345 -17.46 22.97 -1.91
CA ALA A 345 -18.77 22.34 -1.85
C ALA A 345 -19.06 21.82 -0.41
N PRO A 346 -20.28 22.01 0.16
CA PRO A 346 -20.64 21.51 1.50
C PRO A 346 -20.48 20.00 1.67
N GLU A 347 -20.74 19.23 0.62
CA GLU A 347 -20.56 17.77 0.56
C GLU A 347 -19.08 17.42 0.75
N ARG A 348 -18.18 18.18 0.12
CA ARG A 348 -16.73 17.96 0.21
C ARG A 348 -16.19 18.29 1.59
N VAL A 349 -16.71 19.33 2.26
CA VAL A 349 -16.36 19.61 3.66
C VAL A 349 -16.87 18.49 4.57
N SER A 350 -18.08 17.99 4.34
CA SER A 350 -18.67 16.87 5.11
C SER A 350 -17.88 15.57 4.93
N GLU A 351 -17.43 15.26 3.71
CA GLU A 351 -16.53 14.14 3.41
C GLU A 351 -15.17 14.28 4.12
N VAL A 352 -14.56 15.48 4.07
CA VAL A 352 -13.30 15.78 4.76
C VAL A 352 -13.43 15.64 6.28
N LEU A 353 -14.56 16.06 6.87
CA LEU A 353 -14.83 15.88 8.30
C LEU A 353 -15.04 14.40 8.67
N ARG A 354 -15.63 13.57 7.80
CA ARG A 354 -15.68 12.11 7.98
C ARG A 354 -14.28 11.49 7.93
N LEU A 355 -13.44 11.90 6.96
CA LEU A 355 -12.04 11.43 6.84
C LEU A 355 -11.14 11.91 7.98
N ALA A 356 -11.53 12.98 8.68
CA ALA A 356 -10.81 13.48 9.86
C ALA A 356 -10.98 12.58 11.09
N GLN A 357 -12.07 11.80 11.18
CA GLN A 357 -12.36 10.90 12.30
C GLN A 357 -11.25 9.85 12.47
N GLU A 358 -10.97 9.48 13.72
CA GLU A 358 -9.96 8.48 14.07
C GLU A 358 -10.66 7.17 14.53
N PRO A 359 -10.13 5.99 14.17
CA PRO A 359 -10.74 4.72 14.54
C PRO A 359 -10.63 4.48 16.05
N VAL A 360 -11.67 3.87 16.62
CA VAL A 360 -11.71 3.48 18.04
C VAL A 360 -11.21 2.04 18.20
N SER A 361 -10.53 1.75 19.30
CA SER A 361 -10.07 0.39 19.61
C SER A 361 -11.24 -0.53 19.97
N LEU A 362 -11.28 -1.73 19.39
CA LEU A 362 -12.22 -2.78 19.79
C LEU A 362 -11.97 -3.28 21.23
N HIS A 363 -10.75 -3.10 21.76
CA HIS A 363 -10.42 -3.40 23.15
C HIS A 363 -10.69 -2.23 24.11
N ALA A 364 -11.38 -1.17 23.68
CA ALA A 364 -11.86 -0.15 24.59
C ALA A 364 -12.99 -0.75 25.47
N PRO A 365 -12.91 -0.66 26.81
CA PRO A 365 -14.00 -1.11 27.67
C PRO A 365 -15.24 -0.23 27.47
N VAL A 366 -16.42 -0.84 27.56
CA VAL A 366 -17.72 -0.18 27.35
C VAL A 366 -18.59 -0.34 28.59
N GLY A 367 -18.65 0.71 29.41
CA GLY A 367 -19.46 0.74 30.64
C GLY A 367 -18.70 1.34 31.82
N GLU A 368 -19.24 1.13 33.02
CA GLU A 368 -18.54 1.40 34.29
C GLU A 368 -17.77 0.16 34.81
N GLU A 369 -18.10 -1.03 34.31
CA GLU A 369 -17.43 -2.29 34.60
C GLU A 369 -16.45 -2.62 33.45
N ASP A 370 -15.16 -2.78 33.77
CA ASP A 370 -14.07 -3.02 32.79
C ASP A 370 -14.12 -4.43 32.13
N ASP A 371 -15.17 -5.21 32.37
CA ASP A 371 -15.28 -6.63 31.98
C ASP A 371 -15.78 -6.85 30.53
N VAL A 372 -16.31 -5.81 29.86
CA VAL A 372 -16.86 -5.90 28.48
C VAL A 372 -16.12 -4.94 27.55
N ALA A 373 -15.54 -5.46 26.47
CA ALA A 373 -14.91 -4.66 25.43
C ALA A 373 -15.88 -4.33 24.28
N LEU A 374 -15.62 -3.23 23.57
CA LEU A 374 -16.41 -2.81 22.41
C LEU A 374 -16.53 -3.91 21.34
N GLY A 375 -15.46 -4.68 21.14
CA GLY A 375 -15.44 -5.80 20.18
C GLY A 375 -16.39 -6.93 20.52
N ASP A 376 -16.67 -7.17 21.82
CA ASP A 376 -17.58 -8.24 22.26
C ASP A 376 -19.06 -7.92 21.96
N LEU A 377 -19.35 -6.66 21.63
CA LEU A 377 -20.68 -6.15 21.28
C LEU A 377 -20.93 -6.09 19.76
N ILE A 378 -19.95 -6.45 18.93
CA ILE A 378 -20.08 -6.42 17.47
C ILE A 378 -20.56 -7.78 16.97
N GLU A 379 -21.70 -7.78 16.28
CA GLU A 379 -22.25 -8.95 15.60
C GLU A 379 -21.38 -9.34 14.40
N ASP A 380 -21.08 -10.63 14.27
CA ASP A 380 -20.42 -11.20 13.10
C ASP A 380 -21.44 -11.43 11.99
N GLY A 381 -21.51 -10.49 11.05
CA GLY A 381 -22.45 -10.55 9.91
C GLY A 381 -22.14 -11.64 8.88
N ASP A 382 -20.97 -12.27 8.91
CA ASP A 382 -20.62 -13.40 8.04
C ASP A 382 -20.94 -14.76 8.69
N ALA A 383 -21.33 -14.79 9.98
CA ALA A 383 -21.66 -16.01 10.69
C ALA A 383 -23.00 -16.61 10.23
N THR A 384 -22.96 -17.79 9.62
CA THR A 384 -24.18 -18.49 9.18
C THR A 384 -25.06 -18.88 10.37
N SER A 385 -26.34 -18.50 10.32
CA SER A 385 -27.29 -18.90 11.35
C SER A 385 -27.42 -20.43 11.42
N PRO A 386 -27.45 -21.04 12.63
CA PRO A 386 -27.72 -22.47 12.78
C PRO A 386 -29.08 -22.87 12.21
N VAL A 387 -30.06 -21.97 12.22
CA VAL A 387 -31.40 -22.19 11.67
C VAL A 387 -31.35 -22.21 10.14
N GLU A 388 -30.67 -21.26 9.52
CA GLU A 388 -30.47 -21.22 8.06
C GLU A 388 -29.67 -22.44 7.57
N SER A 389 -28.61 -22.80 8.30
CA SER A 389 -27.79 -23.98 8.01
C SER A 389 -28.62 -25.27 8.08
N ALA A 390 -29.47 -25.42 9.11
CA ALA A 390 -30.39 -26.55 9.22
C ALA A 390 -31.47 -26.53 8.13
N ALA A 391 -32.06 -25.37 7.83
CA ALA A 391 -33.04 -25.20 6.77
C ALA A 391 -32.44 -25.56 5.39
N PHE A 392 -31.21 -25.15 5.09
CA PHE A 392 -30.49 -25.48 3.87
C PHE A 392 -30.19 -26.99 3.76
N LEU A 393 -29.81 -27.65 4.86
CA LEU A 393 -29.62 -29.10 4.90
C LEU A 393 -30.93 -29.86 4.65
N LEU A 394 -32.04 -29.43 5.26
CA LEU A 394 -33.37 -30.00 5.03
C LEU A 394 -33.86 -29.75 3.59
N LEU A 395 -33.65 -28.54 3.06
CA LEU A 395 -33.92 -28.21 1.66
C LEU A 395 -33.14 -29.15 0.72
N ARG A 396 -31.84 -29.39 0.99
CA ARG A 396 -31.03 -30.32 0.21
C ARG A 396 -31.57 -31.75 0.25
N GLN A 397 -31.99 -32.24 1.42
CA GLN A 397 -32.60 -33.57 1.57
C GLN A 397 -33.93 -33.68 0.83
N HIS A 398 -34.81 -32.67 0.94
CA HIS A 398 -36.08 -32.63 0.22
C HIS A 398 -35.89 -32.53 -1.31
N LEU A 399 -34.93 -31.71 -1.77
CA LEU A 399 -34.56 -31.64 -3.19
C LEU A 399 -34.04 -33.00 -3.70
N GLU A 400 -33.18 -33.69 -2.95
CA GLU A 400 -32.69 -35.02 -3.32
C GLU A 400 -33.82 -36.05 -3.38
N ALA A 401 -34.73 -36.06 -2.40
CA ALA A 401 -35.91 -36.91 -2.38
C ALA A 401 -36.81 -36.67 -3.61
N VAL A 402 -37.12 -35.41 -3.92
CA VAL A 402 -37.89 -35.04 -5.12
C VAL A 402 -37.18 -35.45 -6.40
N LEU A 403 -35.88 -35.17 -6.53
CA LEU A 403 -35.07 -35.57 -7.69
C LEU A 403 -34.99 -37.10 -7.87
N SER A 404 -35.11 -37.89 -6.80
CA SER A 404 -35.11 -39.36 -6.86
C SER A 404 -36.36 -39.95 -7.54
N THR A 405 -37.47 -39.21 -7.57
CA THR A 405 -38.73 -39.62 -8.23
C THR A 405 -38.66 -39.50 -9.76
N LEU A 406 -37.72 -38.72 -10.28
CA LEU A 406 -37.51 -38.52 -11.71
C LEU A 406 -36.75 -39.69 -12.33
N GLY A 407 -36.93 -39.90 -13.63
CA GLY A 407 -36.12 -40.87 -14.37
C GLY A 407 -34.63 -40.49 -14.30
N GLU A 408 -33.73 -41.48 -14.27
CA GLU A 408 -32.30 -41.27 -14.05
C GLU A 408 -31.66 -40.21 -14.98
N ARG A 409 -32.04 -40.21 -16.26
CA ARG A 409 -31.61 -39.20 -17.25
C ARG A 409 -32.20 -37.81 -16.97
N GLU A 410 -33.46 -37.72 -16.55
CA GLU A 410 -34.13 -36.46 -16.21
C GLU A 410 -33.47 -35.83 -14.98
N ARG A 411 -33.27 -36.62 -13.91
CA ARG A 411 -32.54 -36.24 -12.69
C ARG A 411 -31.13 -35.71 -13.01
N LYS A 412 -30.34 -36.46 -13.79
CA LYS A 412 -28.94 -36.11 -14.04
C LYS A 412 -28.79 -34.89 -14.96
N VAL A 413 -29.74 -34.64 -15.88
CA VAL A 413 -29.82 -33.38 -16.63
C VAL A 413 -30.03 -32.19 -15.68
N VAL A 414 -30.98 -32.26 -14.75
CA VAL A 414 -31.23 -31.17 -13.78
C VAL A 414 -30.04 -30.94 -12.84
N GLN A 415 -29.45 -32.01 -12.29
CA GLN A 415 -28.26 -31.92 -11.43
C GLN A 415 -27.07 -31.24 -12.13
N LEU A 416 -26.79 -31.59 -13.38
CA LEU A 416 -25.70 -30.97 -14.16
C LEU A 416 -26.05 -29.54 -14.61
N ARG A 417 -27.33 -29.25 -14.86
CA ARG A 417 -27.79 -27.93 -15.30
C ARG A 417 -27.62 -26.87 -14.22
N TYR A 418 -28.05 -27.18 -13.00
CA TYR A 418 -28.02 -26.27 -11.85
C TYR A 418 -26.80 -26.48 -10.94
N GLY A 419 -25.89 -27.40 -11.26
CA GLY A 419 -24.68 -27.64 -10.48
C GLY A 419 -24.91 -28.29 -9.11
N LEU A 420 -26.06 -28.95 -8.90
CA LEU A 420 -26.48 -29.45 -7.57
C LEU A 420 -25.57 -30.54 -6.96
N ALA A 421 -24.67 -31.13 -7.75
CA ALA A 421 -23.69 -32.12 -7.31
C ALA A 421 -22.27 -31.54 -7.21
N ASP A 422 -21.85 -30.76 -8.21
CA ASP A 422 -20.46 -30.32 -8.39
C ASP A 422 -20.27 -28.81 -8.10
N GLY A 423 -21.29 -28.12 -7.58
CA GLY A 423 -21.36 -26.64 -7.43
C GLY A 423 -21.44 -25.85 -8.76
N ARG A 424 -21.01 -26.43 -9.88
CA ARG A 424 -20.86 -25.76 -11.17
C ARG A 424 -22.04 -26.01 -12.11
N PRO A 425 -22.83 -24.98 -12.50
CA PRO A 425 -23.88 -25.13 -13.51
C PRO A 425 -23.26 -25.35 -14.90
N ARG A 426 -23.89 -26.20 -15.72
CA ARG A 426 -23.45 -26.50 -17.10
C ARG A 426 -24.44 -25.99 -18.14
N THR A 427 -23.93 -25.67 -19.33
CA THR A 427 -24.75 -25.28 -20.47
C THR A 427 -25.48 -26.48 -21.08
N LEU A 428 -26.60 -26.21 -21.75
CA LEU A 428 -27.38 -27.25 -22.44
C LEU A 428 -26.58 -27.99 -23.53
N GLU A 429 -25.55 -27.35 -24.09
CA GLU A 429 -24.67 -27.95 -25.08
C GLU A 429 -23.63 -28.89 -24.44
N GLU A 430 -22.98 -28.48 -23.34
CA GLU A 430 -22.07 -29.35 -22.58
C GLU A 430 -22.81 -30.59 -22.06
N ILE A 431 -24.03 -30.42 -21.55
CA ILE A 431 -24.89 -31.53 -21.13
C ILE A 431 -25.25 -32.42 -22.34
N GLY A 432 -25.53 -31.82 -23.50
CA GLY A 432 -25.79 -32.55 -24.74
C GLY A 432 -24.62 -33.44 -25.16
N ARG A 433 -23.39 -32.91 -25.09
CA ARG A 433 -22.16 -33.67 -25.35
C ARG A 433 -22.00 -34.86 -24.39
N ILE A 434 -22.30 -34.68 -23.10
CA ILE A 434 -22.22 -35.76 -22.09
C ILE A 434 -23.24 -36.89 -22.35
N PHE A 435 -24.46 -36.55 -22.78
CA PHE A 435 -25.52 -37.53 -23.07
C PHE A 435 -25.54 -38.04 -24.51
N GLY A 436 -24.66 -37.56 -25.40
CA GLY A 436 -24.63 -37.92 -26.81
C GLY A 436 -25.86 -37.43 -27.61
N VAL A 437 -26.45 -36.30 -27.22
CA VAL A 437 -27.67 -35.74 -27.84
C VAL A 437 -27.53 -34.24 -28.14
N THR A 438 -28.40 -33.73 -29.01
CA THR A 438 -28.39 -32.30 -29.37
C THR A 438 -28.81 -31.40 -28.20
N ARG A 439 -28.30 -30.16 -28.19
CA ARG A 439 -28.69 -29.09 -27.24
C ARG A 439 -30.21 -28.96 -27.10
N GLU A 440 -30.92 -28.98 -28.23
CA GLU A 440 -32.38 -28.87 -28.27
C GLU A 440 -33.06 -30.08 -27.60
N ARG A 441 -32.49 -31.28 -27.70
CA ARG A 441 -33.00 -32.45 -27.00
C ARG A 441 -32.85 -32.34 -25.48
N ILE A 442 -31.75 -31.76 -24.99
CA ILE A 442 -31.60 -31.46 -23.55
C ILE A 442 -32.63 -30.41 -23.11
N ARG A 443 -32.83 -29.33 -23.87
CA ARG A 443 -33.85 -28.30 -23.59
C ARG A 443 -35.27 -28.89 -23.47
N GLN A 444 -35.61 -29.85 -24.33
CA GLN A 444 -36.89 -30.59 -24.26
C GLN A 444 -37.01 -31.44 -22.99
N ILE A 445 -35.93 -32.13 -22.59
CA ILE A 445 -35.89 -32.94 -21.36
C ILE A 445 -36.00 -32.03 -20.13
N GLU A 446 -35.22 -30.93 -20.07
CA GLU A 446 -35.27 -29.90 -19.03
C GLU A 446 -36.70 -29.34 -18.89
N SER A 447 -37.31 -28.86 -19.99
CA SER A 447 -38.67 -28.30 -19.98
C SER A 447 -39.72 -29.30 -19.48
N LYS A 448 -39.64 -30.56 -19.94
CA LYS A 448 -40.55 -31.63 -19.50
C LYS A 448 -40.34 -31.99 -18.03
N THR A 449 -39.10 -31.98 -17.56
CA THR A 449 -38.74 -32.31 -16.18
C THR A 449 -39.15 -31.18 -15.22
N LEU A 450 -38.97 -29.92 -15.60
CA LEU A 450 -39.42 -28.77 -14.82
C LEU A 450 -40.95 -28.72 -14.70
N ASN A 451 -41.69 -29.06 -15.76
CA ASN A 451 -43.15 -29.17 -15.68
C ASN A 451 -43.58 -30.33 -14.76
N LYS A 452 -42.98 -31.52 -14.87
CA LYS A 452 -43.21 -32.62 -13.90
C LYS A 452 -42.95 -32.17 -12.45
N LEU A 453 -41.85 -31.46 -12.21
CA LEU A 453 -41.49 -30.96 -10.88
C LEU A 453 -42.49 -29.93 -10.33
N ARG A 454 -43.18 -29.18 -11.19
CA ARG A 454 -44.28 -28.26 -10.80
C ARG A 454 -45.58 -29.01 -10.46
N ASP A 455 -45.88 -30.09 -11.18
CA ASP A 455 -47.11 -30.87 -11.03
C ASP A 455 -47.06 -31.90 -9.89
N HIS A 456 -45.88 -32.16 -9.32
CA HIS A 456 -45.71 -33.09 -8.20
C HIS A 456 -46.22 -32.50 -6.87
N ALA A 457 -46.94 -33.30 -6.09
CA ALA A 457 -47.40 -32.95 -4.73
C ALA A 457 -46.27 -32.58 -3.72
N PHE A 458 -45.01 -32.79 -4.09
CA PHE A 458 -43.84 -32.37 -3.33
C PHE A 458 -43.42 -30.91 -3.61
N ALA A 459 -43.94 -30.26 -4.66
CA ALA A 459 -43.75 -28.83 -4.91
C ALA A 459 -44.28 -27.99 -3.73
N ASP A 460 -45.40 -28.41 -3.13
CA ASP A 460 -45.96 -27.77 -1.93
C ASP A 460 -45.06 -27.93 -0.70
N GLN A 461 -44.23 -28.99 -0.62
CA GLN A 461 -43.26 -29.17 0.46
C GLN A 461 -42.02 -28.29 0.30
N LEU A 462 -41.58 -28.05 -0.95
CA LEU A 462 -40.48 -27.14 -1.26
C LEU A 462 -40.90 -25.66 -1.18
N ARG A 463 -42.19 -25.37 -1.23
CA ARG A 463 -42.75 -24.00 -1.14
C ARG A 463 -42.42 -23.29 0.17
N GLY A 464 -42.22 -24.03 1.26
CA GLY A 464 -41.84 -23.51 2.57
C GLY A 464 -40.38 -23.04 2.72
N TYR A 465 -39.61 -23.05 1.63
CA TYR A 465 -38.22 -22.56 1.56
C TYR A 465 -38.05 -21.38 0.57
N LEU A 466 -39.15 -20.69 0.24
CA LEU A 466 -39.15 -19.51 -0.64
C LEU A 466 -39.10 -18.19 0.14
N ASP A 467 -39.37 -18.25 1.44
CA ASP A 467 -39.19 -17.19 2.44
C ASP A 467 -38.00 -17.57 3.34
#